data_AF-A0A0B7NB87-F1
#
_entry.id   AF-A0A0B7NB87-F1
#
_cell.length_a   1.000
_cell.length_b   1.000
_cell.length_c   1.000
_cell.angle_alpha   90.00
_cell.angle_beta   90.00
_cell.angle_gamma   90.00
#
_symmetry.space_group_name_H-M   'P 1'
#
loop_
_entity.id
_entity.type
_entity.pdbx_description
1 polymer ?
#
loop_
_entity_poly.entity_id
_entity_poly.type
_entity_poly.pdbx_seq_one_letter_code
_entity_poly.pdbx_strand_id
1 'polypeptide(L)'
;MSLQEEEQDSLFGFDFDEDDFETKKERVIPEQMNYEAKIETDGWFHDNIKSVDDLMLEQHGPNKLKNAIEHDYFYKRYDKALTLALGYIRVVKTNEQCKVTGTKEITDIAMHCAAKLNRLDTLEELLDLDKSHTQDVGIYLLRAKFYPLVGCYSEALDTCIVYHKARKLDYRIWSIMADVFIKSALRTPIDSIHDDMRYHLANLSMQRAVHIVKTSRWKKNIDFVKRRLEKDLQGLENKLQQTVDQGGNADKFVTWMSSISGANQDKVVATAGLSEFGWQNVVWIYKDWALRQDLDLDDDIKAVKDM
;
A
#
# COMPACT_ATOMS: atom_id res chain seq x y z
N MET A 1 9.62 -51.83 -67.04
CA MET A 1 8.78 -51.15 -68.05
C MET A 1 7.52 -50.73 -67.31
N SER A 2 7.16 -49.44 -67.42
CA SER A 2 6.02 -48.69 -66.83
C SER A 2 5.92 -48.64 -65.28
N LEU A 3 6.22 -47.51 -64.63
CA LEU A 3 5.42 -46.26 -64.44
C LEU A 3 4.32 -46.49 -63.37
N GLN A 4 4.47 -45.87 -62.18
CA GLN A 4 3.75 -44.65 -61.70
C GLN A 4 2.27 -44.96 -61.41
N GLU A 5 1.59 -44.51 -60.36
CA GLU A 5 1.57 -43.29 -59.52
C GLU A 5 0.45 -43.58 -58.47
N GLU A 6 0.53 -43.27 -57.18
CA GLU A 6 0.04 -42.06 -56.47
C GLU A 6 -0.20 -42.57 -55.01
N GLU A 7 0.44 -42.10 -53.95
CA GLU A 7 0.27 -40.83 -53.20
C GLU A 7 -1.10 -40.59 -52.53
N GLN A 8 -1.01 -40.22 -51.24
CA GLN A 8 -2.01 -39.67 -50.32
C GLN A 8 -3.02 -40.64 -49.68
N ASP A 9 -2.76 -41.06 -48.43
CA ASP A 9 -3.28 -40.35 -47.25
C ASP A 9 -2.89 -41.09 -45.94
N SER A 10 -1.96 -40.54 -45.16
CA SER A 10 -2.03 -40.58 -43.68
C SER A 10 -0.95 -39.66 -43.09
N LEU A 11 -1.14 -38.36 -43.22
CA LEU A 11 -0.31 -37.32 -42.57
C LEU A 11 -0.49 -37.27 -41.03
N PHE A 12 -0.94 -38.35 -40.38
CA PHE A 12 -1.09 -38.48 -38.92
C PHE A 12 -0.96 -39.95 -38.45
N GLY A 13 0.10 -40.64 -38.87
CA GLY A 13 0.52 -41.91 -38.28
C GLY A 13 1.46 -41.68 -37.09
N PHE A 14 0.94 -41.18 -35.97
CA PHE A 14 1.64 -41.22 -34.69
C PHE A 14 1.12 -42.44 -33.93
N ASP A 15 1.87 -43.54 -33.98
CA ASP A 15 1.57 -44.79 -33.27
C ASP A 15 2.14 -44.68 -31.85
N PHE A 16 1.28 -44.69 -30.84
CA PHE A 16 1.64 -44.40 -29.44
C PHE A 16 2.24 -45.62 -28.71
N ASP A 17 2.31 -46.78 -29.37
CA ASP A 17 2.62 -48.07 -28.75
C ASP A 17 4.04 -48.62 -29.07
N GLU A 18 4.91 -47.84 -29.74
CA GLU A 18 6.30 -48.27 -30.03
C GLU A 18 7.37 -47.75 -29.06
N ASP A 19 7.02 -46.91 -28.08
CA ASP A 19 7.97 -46.49 -27.04
C ASP A 19 8.02 -47.54 -25.90
N ASP A 20 8.75 -48.62 -26.16
CA ASP A 20 9.17 -49.61 -25.17
C ASP A 20 10.17 -48.94 -24.20
N PHE A 21 9.67 -48.21 -23.21
CA PHE A 21 10.49 -47.58 -22.17
C PHE A 21 11.18 -48.67 -21.34
N GLU A 22 12.44 -48.97 -21.66
CA GLU A 22 13.31 -49.76 -20.78
C GLU A 22 13.32 -49.12 -19.38
N THR A 23 12.65 -49.76 -18.42
CA THR A 23 12.68 -49.37 -17.01
C THR A 23 14.11 -49.48 -16.50
N LYS A 24 14.83 -48.36 -16.47
CA LYS A 24 16.16 -48.24 -15.87
C LYS A 24 16.11 -48.76 -14.43
N LYS A 25 17.10 -49.62 -14.14
CA LYS A 25 17.45 -50.23 -12.84
C LYS A 25 16.99 -49.41 -11.62
N GLU A 26 16.39 -50.11 -10.66
CA GLU A 26 16.04 -49.60 -9.33
C GLU A 26 17.13 -48.65 -8.81
N ARG A 27 16.77 -47.38 -8.64
CA ARG A 27 17.64 -46.41 -7.97
C ARG A 27 17.75 -46.83 -6.51
N VAL A 28 18.94 -47.22 -6.09
CA VAL A 28 19.28 -47.34 -4.67
C VAL A 28 19.05 -45.97 -4.03
N ILE A 29 18.03 -45.87 -3.19
CA ILE A 29 17.80 -44.69 -2.35
C ILE A 29 18.91 -44.74 -1.29
N PRO A 30 19.86 -43.80 -1.29
CA PRO A 30 20.87 -43.78 -0.24
C PRO A 30 20.18 -43.64 1.12
N GLU A 31 20.68 -44.35 2.14
CA GLU A 31 20.17 -44.24 3.50
C GLU A 31 20.05 -42.77 3.88
N GLN A 32 18.84 -42.35 4.21
CA GLN A 32 18.59 -41.00 4.72
C GLN A 32 19.37 -40.87 6.02
N MET A 33 20.52 -40.19 5.99
CA MET A 33 21.17 -39.73 7.21
C MET A 33 20.10 -38.99 8.02
N ASN A 34 19.98 -39.33 9.31
CA ASN A 34 19.07 -38.65 10.23
C ASN A 34 19.26 -37.14 10.08
N TYR A 35 18.28 -36.49 9.44
CA TYR A 35 18.25 -35.05 9.32
C TYR A 35 17.99 -34.49 10.71
N GLU A 36 19.04 -34.04 11.38
CA GLU A 36 18.88 -33.11 12.48
C GLU A 36 18.63 -31.74 11.86
N ALA A 37 17.43 -31.20 12.08
CA ALA A 37 17.15 -29.81 11.77
C ALA A 37 18.25 -28.98 12.42
N LYS A 38 19.01 -28.24 11.62
CA LYS A 38 19.97 -27.28 12.13
C LYS A 38 19.18 -26.40 13.08
N ILE A 39 19.48 -26.48 14.37
CA ILE A 39 18.88 -25.59 15.35
C ILE A 39 19.29 -24.21 14.88
N GLU A 40 18.38 -23.50 14.22
CA GLU A 40 18.56 -22.10 13.92
C GLU A 40 18.65 -21.43 15.29
N THR A 41 19.87 -21.22 15.77
CA THR A 41 20.13 -20.28 16.83
C THR A 41 19.71 -18.93 16.27
N ASP A 42 18.47 -18.55 16.61
CA ASP A 42 17.89 -17.26 16.29
C ASP A 42 18.90 -16.16 16.67
N GLY A 43 19.21 -15.28 15.73
CA GLY A 43 20.18 -14.21 15.96
C GLY A 43 21.64 -14.45 15.58
N TRP A 44 22.00 -15.49 14.82
CA TRP A 44 23.38 -15.66 14.28
C TRP A 44 23.90 -14.42 13.50
N PHE A 45 22.98 -13.60 13.01
CA PHE A 45 23.26 -12.34 12.32
C PHE A 45 23.57 -11.16 13.26
N HIS A 46 23.39 -11.30 14.57
CA HIS A 46 23.74 -10.28 15.58
C HIS A 46 25.21 -10.36 16.05
N ASP A 47 25.92 -11.44 15.75
CA ASP A 47 27.34 -11.62 16.09
C ASP A 47 28.23 -10.78 15.15
N ASN A 48 28.19 -9.46 15.32
CA ASN A 48 28.93 -8.51 14.51
C ASN A 48 29.90 -7.71 15.37
N ILE A 49 31.18 -8.10 15.34
CA ILE A 49 32.30 -7.31 15.86
C ILE A 49 32.64 -6.16 14.88
N LYS A 50 32.24 -6.28 13.61
CA LYS A 50 32.55 -5.36 12.51
C LYS A 50 31.53 -4.24 12.38
N SER A 51 31.96 -3.10 11.83
CA SER A 51 31.08 -1.96 11.57
C SER A 51 30.11 -2.25 10.40
N VAL A 52 29.06 -1.42 10.28
CA VAL A 52 28.12 -1.50 9.14
C VAL A 52 28.86 -1.31 7.82
N ASP A 53 29.79 -0.37 7.76
CA ASP A 53 30.58 -0.08 6.55
C ASP A 53 31.40 -1.29 6.11
N ASP A 54 32.05 -1.97 7.05
CA ASP A 54 32.84 -3.18 6.76
C ASP A 54 31.95 -4.32 6.29
N LEU A 55 30.83 -4.56 6.98
CA LEU A 55 29.90 -5.63 6.64
C LEU A 55 29.27 -5.43 5.25
N MET A 56 28.96 -4.20 4.87
CA MET A 56 28.35 -3.91 3.57
C MET A 56 29.28 -4.19 2.37
N LEU A 57 30.58 -4.33 2.61
CA LEU A 57 31.58 -4.70 1.60
C LEU A 57 31.84 -6.21 1.52
N GLU A 58 31.33 -6.99 2.48
CA GLU A 58 31.47 -8.45 2.49
C GLU A 58 30.43 -9.12 1.59
N GLN A 59 30.78 -10.29 1.03
CA GLN A 59 29.91 -11.05 0.15
C GLN A 59 28.52 -11.38 0.74
N HIS A 60 28.45 -11.64 2.05
CA HIS A 60 27.21 -11.98 2.75
C HIS A 60 26.80 -10.95 3.82
N GLY A 61 27.62 -9.91 4.04
CA GLY A 61 27.37 -8.95 5.10
C GLY A 61 26.13 -8.08 4.88
N PRO A 62 25.78 -7.62 3.66
CA PRO A 62 24.50 -6.93 3.44
C PRO A 62 23.29 -7.79 3.82
N ASN A 63 23.26 -9.07 3.44
CA ASN A 63 22.16 -9.96 3.80
C ASN A 63 22.11 -10.22 5.31
N LYS A 64 23.27 -10.35 5.96
CA LYS A 64 23.37 -10.47 7.42
C LYS A 64 22.77 -9.23 8.10
N LEU A 65 23.11 -8.03 7.61
CA LEU A 65 22.56 -6.77 8.12
C LEU A 65 21.05 -6.66 7.92
N LYS A 66 20.53 -7.03 6.73
CA LYS A 66 19.08 -7.06 6.49
C LYS A 66 18.35 -7.95 7.48
N ASN A 67 18.84 -9.18 7.67
CA ASN A 67 18.25 -10.11 8.63
C ASN A 67 18.30 -9.55 10.07
N ALA A 68 19.39 -8.88 10.45
CA ALA A 68 19.50 -8.22 11.75
C ALA A 68 18.49 -7.07 11.93
N ILE A 69 18.33 -6.24 10.89
CA ILE A 69 17.35 -5.14 10.86
C ILE A 69 15.92 -5.68 10.99
N GLU A 70 15.55 -6.66 10.16
CA GLU A 70 14.23 -7.27 10.15
C GLU A 70 13.91 -7.95 11.48
N HIS A 71 14.86 -8.71 12.03
CA HIS A 71 14.72 -9.32 13.33
C HIS A 71 14.50 -8.27 14.42
N ASP A 72 15.35 -7.25 14.51
CA ASP A 72 15.18 -6.20 15.52
C ASP A 72 13.84 -5.47 15.35
N TYR A 73 13.38 -5.27 14.12
CA TYR A 73 12.06 -4.71 13.84
C TYR A 73 10.91 -5.60 14.33
N PHE A 74 10.92 -6.91 14.01
CA PHE A 74 9.87 -7.85 14.42
C PHE A 74 9.83 -8.05 15.94
N TYR A 75 11.00 -8.00 16.61
CA TYR A 75 11.12 -8.05 18.05
C TYR A 75 10.97 -6.67 18.74
N LYS A 76 10.48 -5.66 18.01
CA LYS A 76 10.16 -4.31 18.51
C LYS A 76 11.35 -3.54 19.11
N ARG A 77 12.57 -3.94 18.77
CA ARG A 77 13.82 -3.21 19.09
C ARG A 77 14.03 -2.08 18.07
N TYR A 78 13.06 -1.17 18.00
CA TYR A 78 12.98 -0.17 16.93
C TYR A 78 14.20 0.74 16.87
N ASP A 79 14.82 1.08 18.00
CA ASP A 79 16.02 1.93 18.04
C ASP A 79 17.21 1.25 17.34
N LYS A 80 17.48 -0.03 17.69
CA LYS A 80 18.54 -0.82 17.05
C LYS A 80 18.27 -1.04 15.57
N ALA A 81 17.04 -1.42 15.23
CA ALA A 81 16.62 -1.60 13.85
C ALA A 81 16.81 -0.32 13.03
N LEU A 82 16.43 0.85 13.59
CA LEU A 82 16.60 2.14 12.92
C LEU A 82 18.07 2.48 12.72
N THR A 83 18.92 2.33 13.74
CA THR A 83 20.35 2.63 13.64
C THR A 83 21.02 1.78 12.55
N LEU A 84 20.73 0.48 12.51
CA LEU A 84 21.26 -0.42 11.49
C LEU A 84 20.72 -0.07 10.09
N ALA A 85 19.42 0.21 9.98
CA ALA A 85 18.80 0.57 8.70
C ALA A 85 19.34 1.89 8.14
N LEU A 86 19.52 2.92 8.97
CA LEU A 86 20.13 4.18 8.53
C LEU A 86 21.58 3.99 8.09
N GLY A 87 22.35 3.16 8.82
CA GLY A 87 23.71 2.79 8.42
C GLY A 87 23.72 2.09 7.06
N TYR A 88 22.82 1.12 6.86
CA TYR A 88 22.67 0.40 5.60
C TYR A 88 22.36 1.38 4.46
N ILE A 89 21.33 2.22 4.61
CA ILE A 89 20.89 3.20 3.61
C ILE A 89 22.02 4.19 3.27
N ARG A 90 22.74 4.68 4.28
CA ARG A 90 23.88 5.58 4.10
C ARG A 90 24.93 4.94 3.20
N VAL A 91 25.39 3.73 3.52
CA VAL A 91 26.45 3.05 2.75
C VAL A 91 26.02 2.82 1.31
N VAL A 92 24.77 2.39 1.07
CA VAL A 92 24.23 2.21 -0.29
C VAL A 92 24.25 3.50 -1.09
N LYS A 93 23.99 4.65 -0.46
CA LYS A 93 23.97 5.94 -1.13
C LYS A 93 25.37 6.52 -1.39
N THR A 94 26.30 6.31 -0.47
CA THR A 94 27.62 6.95 -0.53
C THR A 94 28.69 6.10 -1.19
N ASN A 95 28.51 4.79 -1.26
CA ASN A 95 29.53 3.87 -1.77
C ASN A 95 29.09 3.20 -3.08
N GLU A 96 29.65 3.66 -4.19
CA GLU A 96 29.36 3.13 -5.54
C GLU A 96 29.74 1.65 -5.73
N GLN A 97 30.67 1.13 -4.91
CA GLN A 97 31.04 -0.28 -4.94
C GLN A 97 29.97 -1.19 -4.33
N CYS A 98 29.09 -0.63 -3.50
CA CYS A 98 28.04 -1.36 -2.81
C CYS A 98 26.76 -1.44 -3.67
N LYS A 99 26.74 -2.41 -4.60
CA LYS A 99 25.57 -2.68 -5.45
C LYS A 99 24.67 -3.73 -4.81
N VAL A 100 23.90 -3.32 -3.82
CA VAL A 100 22.94 -4.19 -3.12
C VAL A 100 21.51 -3.93 -3.59
N THR A 101 20.76 -5.01 -3.79
CA THR A 101 19.32 -4.97 -4.09
C THR A 101 18.51 -4.85 -2.80
N GLY A 102 17.21 -4.56 -2.88
CA GLY A 102 16.30 -4.59 -1.73
C GLY A 102 16.56 -3.50 -0.66
N THR A 103 16.99 -2.31 -1.10
CA THR A 103 17.14 -1.14 -0.21
C THR A 103 15.79 -0.57 0.20
N LYS A 104 14.74 -0.81 -0.60
CA LYS A 104 13.39 -0.28 -0.38
C LYS A 104 12.77 -0.83 0.91
N GLU A 105 12.84 -2.14 1.10
CA GLU A 105 12.33 -2.83 2.29
C GLU A 105 13.02 -2.31 3.55
N ILE A 106 14.31 -1.97 3.46
CA ILE A 106 15.08 -1.38 4.55
C ILE A 106 14.67 0.07 4.81
N THR A 107 14.43 0.88 3.77
CA THR A 107 13.86 2.22 3.90
C THR A 107 12.47 2.17 4.53
N ASP A 108 11.64 1.19 4.17
CA ASP A 108 10.30 0.99 4.73
C ASP A 108 10.36 0.68 6.22
N ILE A 109 11.23 -0.25 6.63
CA ILE A 109 11.49 -0.56 8.04
C ILE A 109 12.01 0.67 8.78
N ALA A 110 12.94 1.43 8.18
CA ALA A 110 13.47 2.66 8.77
C ALA A 110 12.35 3.69 9.01
N MET A 111 11.46 3.92 8.03
CA MET A 111 10.31 4.82 8.19
C MET A 111 9.38 4.35 9.31
N HIS A 112 9.09 3.05 9.38
CA HIS A 112 8.29 2.47 10.46
C HIS A 112 8.93 2.68 11.84
N CYS A 113 10.24 2.43 11.98
CA CYS A 113 10.96 2.61 13.23
C CYS A 113 11.03 4.09 13.63
N ALA A 114 11.35 4.98 12.70
CA ALA A 114 11.40 6.43 12.93
C ALA A 114 10.05 6.95 13.44
N ALA A 115 8.96 6.55 12.77
CA ALA A 115 7.60 6.89 13.20
C ALA A 115 7.26 6.33 14.60
N LYS A 116 7.67 5.09 14.92
CA LYS A 116 7.43 4.46 16.22
C LYS A 116 8.22 5.10 17.37
N LEU A 117 9.41 5.63 17.08
CA LEU A 117 10.27 6.33 18.02
C LEU A 117 10.01 7.83 18.08
N ASN A 118 9.02 8.33 17.33
CA ASN A 118 8.71 9.75 17.19
C ASN A 118 9.92 10.60 16.73
N ARG A 119 10.80 10.04 15.89
CA ARG A 119 11.91 10.76 15.24
C ARG A 119 11.45 11.33 13.91
N LEU A 120 10.68 12.43 13.98
CA LEU A 120 9.99 12.99 12.81
C LEU A 120 10.96 13.59 11.77
N ASP A 121 12.05 14.23 12.20
CA ASP A 121 13.06 14.77 11.29
C ASP A 121 13.69 13.66 10.42
N THR A 122 14.04 12.53 11.04
CA THR A 122 14.55 11.35 10.32
C THR A 122 13.49 10.76 9.39
N LEU A 123 12.22 10.76 9.80
CA LEU A 123 11.13 10.28 8.95
C LEU A 123 10.95 11.16 7.71
N GLU A 124 11.06 12.48 7.86
CA GLU A 124 10.98 13.45 6.76
C GLU A 124 12.10 13.21 5.75
N GLU A 125 13.35 13.09 6.22
CA GLU A 125 14.49 12.75 5.36
C GLU A 125 14.27 11.43 4.59
N LEU A 126 13.74 10.41 5.27
CA LEU A 126 13.44 9.10 4.68
C LEU A 126 12.35 9.17 3.59
N LEU A 127 11.33 10.00 3.77
CA LEU A 127 10.26 10.20 2.80
C LEU A 127 10.78 10.86 1.51
N ASP A 128 11.77 11.74 1.64
CA ASP A 128 12.39 12.46 0.53
C ASP A 128 13.43 11.64 -0.24
N LEU A 129 14.06 10.64 0.40
CA LEU A 129 15.18 9.87 -0.17
C LEU A 129 14.91 9.21 -1.54
N ASP A 130 13.64 8.94 -1.88
CA ASP A 130 13.25 8.07 -3.01
C ASP A 130 12.15 8.66 -3.90
N LYS A 131 12.04 9.99 -3.99
CA LYS A 131 11.04 10.65 -4.86
C LYS A 131 11.23 10.34 -6.35
N SER A 132 12.39 9.80 -6.77
CA SER A 132 12.76 9.76 -8.19
C SER A 132 12.36 8.50 -8.98
N HIS A 133 12.28 7.28 -8.43
CA HIS A 133 12.08 6.07 -9.28
C HIS A 133 11.41 4.88 -8.58
N THR A 134 10.14 4.99 -8.18
CA THR A 134 9.39 3.83 -7.67
C THR A 134 8.05 3.65 -8.39
N GLN A 135 8.02 2.70 -9.34
CA GLN A 135 6.79 2.16 -9.94
C GLN A 135 6.04 1.22 -9.00
N ASP A 136 6.53 1.01 -7.78
CA ASP A 136 5.88 0.14 -6.81
C ASP A 136 4.66 0.83 -6.20
N VAL A 137 3.48 0.27 -6.40
CA VAL A 137 2.24 0.80 -5.83
C VAL A 137 2.28 0.79 -4.29
N GLY A 138 2.99 -0.17 -3.67
CA GLY A 138 3.11 -0.29 -2.22
C GLY A 138 3.71 0.93 -1.52
N ILE A 139 4.69 1.60 -2.16
CA ILE A 139 5.37 2.76 -1.56
C ILE A 139 4.42 3.93 -1.37
N TYR A 140 3.45 4.12 -2.28
CA TYR A 140 2.49 5.21 -2.17
C TYR A 140 1.59 5.02 -0.94
N LEU A 141 1.15 3.78 -0.66
CA LEU A 141 0.38 3.51 0.55
C LEU A 141 1.18 3.84 1.82
N LEU A 142 2.47 3.49 1.82
CA LEU A 142 3.35 3.73 2.94
C LEU A 142 3.59 5.23 3.18
N ARG A 143 3.93 5.96 2.11
CA ARG A 143 4.11 7.41 2.13
C ARG A 143 2.85 8.15 2.58
N ALA A 144 1.69 7.78 2.03
CA ALA A 144 0.40 8.36 2.40
C ALA A 144 0.12 8.24 3.91
N LYS A 145 0.59 7.16 4.54
CA LYS A 145 0.45 6.95 5.99
C LYS A 145 1.39 7.83 6.83
N PHE A 146 2.58 8.13 6.33
CA PHE A 146 3.63 8.80 7.08
C PHE A 146 3.75 10.31 6.83
N TYR A 147 3.46 10.79 5.62
CA TYR A 147 3.44 12.23 5.32
C TYR A 147 2.60 13.06 6.32
N PRO A 148 1.42 12.62 6.79
CA PRO A 148 0.65 13.37 7.77
C PRO A 148 1.29 13.45 9.16
N LEU A 149 2.27 12.60 9.48
CA LEU A 149 3.00 12.65 10.75
C LEU A 149 4.05 13.76 10.76
N VAL A 150 4.60 14.11 9.60
CA VAL A 150 5.57 15.21 9.42
C VAL A 150 4.90 16.51 8.95
N GLY A 151 3.56 16.52 8.83
CA GLY A 151 2.80 17.71 8.47
C GLY A 151 2.71 17.99 6.96
N CYS A 152 3.12 17.06 6.11
CA CYS A 152 3.02 17.17 4.65
C CYS A 152 1.65 16.68 4.14
N TYR A 153 0.57 17.43 4.41
CA TYR A 153 -0.78 16.95 4.12
C TYR A 153 -1.14 16.96 2.64
N SER A 154 -0.65 17.95 1.87
CA SER A 154 -0.87 18.00 0.42
C SER A 154 -0.25 16.79 -0.27
N GLU A 155 1.02 16.51 0.03
CA GLU A 155 1.77 15.39 -0.52
C GLU A 155 1.16 14.05 -0.11
N ALA A 156 0.62 13.95 1.10
CA ALA A 156 -0.13 12.79 1.55
C ALA A 156 -1.36 12.56 0.65
N LEU A 157 -2.12 13.61 0.34
CA LEU A 157 -3.32 13.51 -0.48
C LEU A 157 -3.00 13.14 -1.93
N ASP A 158 -2.00 13.79 -2.52
CA ASP A 158 -1.49 13.46 -3.86
C ASP A 158 -1.13 11.98 -3.95
N THR A 159 -0.36 11.51 -2.98
CA THR A 159 0.08 10.12 -2.87
C THR A 159 -1.11 9.16 -2.72
N CYS A 160 -2.12 9.53 -1.93
CA CYS A 160 -3.33 8.73 -1.78
C CYS A 160 -4.07 8.55 -3.12
N ILE A 161 -4.17 9.61 -3.91
CA ILE A 161 -4.87 9.60 -5.19
C ILE A 161 -4.08 8.79 -6.23
N VAL A 162 -2.76 8.94 -6.26
CA VAL A 162 -1.89 8.13 -7.12
C VAL A 162 -2.03 6.64 -6.78
N TYR A 163 -1.99 6.28 -5.49
CA TYR A 163 -2.24 4.91 -5.04
C TYR A 163 -3.61 4.41 -5.50
N HIS A 164 -4.68 5.19 -5.26
CA HIS A 164 -6.04 4.78 -5.58
C HIS A 164 -6.24 4.55 -7.09
N LYS A 165 -5.63 5.38 -7.94
CA LYS A 165 -5.67 5.20 -9.40
C LYS A 165 -5.08 3.85 -9.82
N ALA A 166 -4.05 3.36 -9.12
CA ALA A 166 -3.42 2.06 -9.38
C ALA A 166 -4.16 0.88 -8.71
N ARG A 167 -4.65 1.05 -7.48
CA ARG A 167 -5.41 0.03 -6.71
C ARG A 167 -6.79 0.57 -6.31
N LYS A 168 -7.73 0.42 -7.24
CA LYS A 168 -9.14 0.75 -7.02
C LYS A 168 -9.72 -0.12 -5.91
N LEU A 169 -10.70 0.42 -5.18
CA LEU A 169 -11.45 -0.29 -4.13
C LEU A 169 -10.66 -0.71 -2.87
N ASP A 170 -9.46 -0.18 -2.62
CA ASP A 170 -8.85 -0.30 -1.30
C ASP A 170 -9.47 0.74 -0.35
N TYR A 171 -10.33 0.31 0.56
CA TYR A 171 -11.00 1.21 1.50
C TYR A 171 -10.03 1.93 2.45
N ARG A 172 -8.84 1.36 2.68
CA ARG A 172 -7.88 1.92 3.63
C ARG A 172 -7.34 3.26 3.16
N ILE A 173 -7.22 3.47 1.85
CA ILE A 173 -6.74 4.74 1.33
C ILE A 173 -7.73 5.88 1.59
N TRP A 174 -9.03 5.58 1.51
CA TRP A 174 -10.09 6.53 1.84
C TRP A 174 -10.10 6.88 3.33
N SER A 175 -9.84 5.90 4.20
CA SER A 175 -9.65 6.18 5.63
C SER A 175 -8.40 7.03 5.89
N ILE A 176 -7.31 6.81 5.15
CA ILE A 176 -6.10 7.66 5.25
C ILE A 176 -6.41 9.08 4.79
N MET A 177 -7.11 9.27 3.66
CA MET A 177 -7.53 10.61 3.20
C MET A 177 -8.35 11.35 4.27
N ALA A 178 -9.28 10.66 4.93
CA ALA A 178 -10.03 11.25 6.04
C ALA A 178 -9.12 11.69 7.20
N ASP A 179 -8.18 10.82 7.62
CA ASP A 179 -7.22 11.14 8.66
C ASP A 179 -6.32 12.33 8.26
N VAL A 180 -5.97 12.49 6.97
CA VAL A 180 -5.22 13.63 6.44
C VAL A 180 -5.98 14.93 6.64
N PHE A 181 -7.25 14.99 6.23
CA PHE A 181 -8.07 16.19 6.37
C PHE A 181 -8.29 16.60 7.83
N ILE A 182 -8.56 15.62 8.71
CA ILE A 182 -8.73 15.88 10.15
C ILE A 182 -7.44 16.44 10.75
N LYS A 183 -6.29 15.83 10.46
CA LYS A 183 -5.00 16.30 11.00
C LYS A 183 -4.62 17.68 10.50
N SER A 184 -4.88 17.96 9.22
CA SER A 184 -4.73 19.30 8.65
C SER A 184 -5.60 20.33 9.38
N ALA A 185 -6.88 19.99 9.62
CA ALA A 185 -7.82 20.85 10.34
C ALA A 185 -7.38 21.15 11.77
N LEU A 186 -6.89 20.14 12.48
CA LEU A 186 -6.37 20.29 13.84
C LEU A 186 -5.07 21.09 13.90
N ARG A 187 -4.20 21.00 12.90
CA ARG A 187 -2.93 21.76 12.85
C ARG A 187 -3.16 23.23 12.58
N THR A 188 -4.04 23.53 11.62
CA THR A 188 -4.33 24.90 11.21
C THR A 188 -5.83 25.13 11.32
N PRO A 189 -6.35 25.32 12.55
CA PRO A 189 -7.75 25.65 12.76
C PRO A 189 -8.05 26.96 12.02
N ILE A 190 -9.24 27.02 11.42
CA ILE A 190 -9.68 28.25 10.78
C ILE A 190 -10.60 28.95 11.76
N ASP A 191 -10.16 30.13 12.22
CA ASP A 191 -10.98 31.06 12.96
C ASP A 191 -11.99 31.69 11.98
N SER A 192 -13.09 30.99 11.65
CA SER A 192 -14.10 31.61 10.79
C SER A 192 -15.54 31.33 11.17
N ILE A 193 -16.37 32.29 10.75
CA ILE A 193 -17.84 32.27 10.68
C ILE A 193 -18.34 31.16 9.73
N HIS A 194 -17.46 30.52 8.95
CA HIS A 194 -17.78 29.51 7.94
C HIS A 194 -17.42 28.10 8.40
N ASP A 195 -18.22 27.12 7.95
CA ASP A 195 -17.98 25.69 8.15
C ASP A 195 -16.64 25.26 7.50
N ASP A 196 -15.77 24.60 8.26
CA ASP A 196 -14.51 24.05 7.76
C ASP A 196 -14.76 22.80 6.91
N MET A 197 -14.51 22.91 5.61
CA MET A 197 -14.81 21.85 4.65
C MET A 197 -13.93 20.62 4.82
N ARG A 198 -12.81 20.70 5.54
CA ARG A 198 -11.93 19.55 5.80
C ARG A 198 -12.64 18.47 6.61
N TYR A 199 -13.40 18.84 7.64
CA TYR A 199 -14.16 17.87 8.43
C TYR A 199 -15.27 17.20 7.61
N HIS A 200 -15.93 17.97 6.74
CA HIS A 200 -16.96 17.44 5.86
C HIS A 200 -16.38 16.51 4.78
N LEU A 201 -15.23 16.86 4.21
CA LEU A 201 -14.50 16.03 3.24
C LEU A 201 -13.93 14.75 3.89
N ALA A 202 -13.51 14.82 5.15
CA ALA A 202 -13.14 13.65 5.94
C ALA A 202 -14.34 12.71 6.13
N ASN A 203 -15.52 13.25 6.47
CA ASN A 203 -16.75 12.48 6.60
C ASN A 203 -17.13 11.79 5.28
N LEU A 204 -17.12 12.53 4.17
CA LEU A 204 -17.36 11.99 2.82
C LEU A 204 -16.38 10.85 2.49
N SER A 205 -15.10 11.03 2.80
CA SER A 205 -14.06 10.02 2.57
C SER A 205 -14.31 8.75 3.41
N MET A 206 -14.73 8.91 4.66
CA MET A 206 -15.09 7.78 5.53
C MET A 206 -16.35 7.05 5.08
N GLN A 207 -17.38 7.77 4.62
CA GLN A 207 -18.57 7.15 4.03
C GLN A 207 -18.17 6.28 2.83
N ARG A 208 -17.24 6.77 1.98
CA ARG A 208 -16.71 5.97 0.87
C ARG A 208 -15.98 4.72 1.33
N ALA A 209 -15.13 4.84 2.35
CA ALA A 209 -14.40 3.70 2.92
C ALA A 209 -15.37 2.62 3.42
N VAL A 210 -16.40 3.01 4.17
CA VAL A 210 -17.44 2.10 4.67
C VAL A 210 -18.19 1.43 3.52
N HIS A 211 -18.62 2.20 2.53
CA HIS A 211 -19.32 1.66 1.37
C HIS A 211 -18.45 0.62 0.64
N ILE A 212 -17.17 0.91 0.35
CA ILE A 212 -16.25 -0.03 -0.30
C ILE A 212 -16.15 -1.34 0.49
N VAL A 213 -16.03 -1.29 1.82
CA VAL A 213 -15.98 -2.50 2.65
C VAL A 213 -17.28 -3.30 2.57
N LYS A 214 -18.44 -2.63 2.63
CA LYS A 214 -19.76 -3.28 2.59
C LYS A 214 -20.03 -3.94 1.24
N THR A 215 -19.63 -3.32 0.13
CA THR A 215 -19.85 -3.83 -1.24
C THR A 215 -18.76 -4.77 -1.74
N SER A 216 -17.67 -4.94 -1.00
CA SER A 216 -16.55 -5.78 -1.43
C SER A 216 -16.90 -7.28 -1.40
N ARG A 217 -16.36 -8.02 -2.39
CA ARG A 217 -16.59 -9.46 -2.60
C ARG A 217 -15.74 -10.34 -1.68
N TRP A 218 -15.95 -10.24 -0.38
CA TRP A 218 -15.26 -11.07 0.61
C TRP A 218 -15.85 -12.48 0.64
N LYS A 219 -15.00 -13.50 0.81
CA LYS A 219 -15.43 -14.90 1.03
C LYS A 219 -15.97 -15.07 2.46
N LYS A 220 -17.19 -14.57 2.70
CA LYS A 220 -17.86 -14.55 4.02
C LYS A 220 -18.18 -15.94 4.57
N ASN A 221 -18.04 -17.00 3.76
CA ASN A 221 -18.15 -18.39 4.17
C ASN A 221 -16.95 -18.89 4.99
N ILE A 222 -15.86 -18.14 5.09
CA ILE A 222 -14.70 -18.47 5.91
C ILE A 222 -14.77 -17.66 7.21
N ASP A 223 -14.86 -18.30 8.37
CA ASP A 223 -15.05 -17.64 9.67
C ASP A 223 -13.96 -16.62 10.02
N PHE A 224 -12.70 -16.93 9.68
CA PHE A 224 -11.61 -15.99 9.85
C PHE A 224 -11.82 -14.70 9.02
N VAL A 225 -12.25 -14.85 7.77
CA VAL A 225 -12.50 -13.74 6.85
C VAL A 225 -13.70 -12.92 7.33
N LYS A 226 -14.77 -13.58 7.77
CA LYS A 226 -15.95 -12.94 8.35
C LYS A 226 -15.61 -12.10 9.59
N ARG A 227 -14.92 -12.69 10.57
CA ARG A 227 -14.50 -11.98 11.79
C ARG A 227 -13.60 -10.78 11.50
N ARG A 228 -12.68 -10.93 10.53
CA ARG A 228 -11.83 -9.82 10.09
C ARG A 228 -12.64 -8.70 9.47
N LEU A 229 -13.56 -9.03 8.57
CA LEU A 229 -14.44 -8.05 7.92
C LEU A 229 -15.28 -7.29 8.94
N GLU A 230 -15.89 -7.99 9.90
CA GLU A 230 -16.70 -7.38 10.96
C GLU A 230 -15.86 -6.43 11.84
N LYS A 231 -14.65 -6.85 12.21
CA LYS A 231 -13.70 -6.02 12.96
C LYS A 231 -13.30 -4.76 12.18
N ASP A 232 -12.95 -4.91 10.91
CA ASP A 232 -12.55 -3.79 10.05
C ASP A 232 -13.73 -2.83 9.84
N LEU A 233 -14.94 -3.36 9.61
CA LEU A 233 -16.15 -2.56 9.44
C LEU A 233 -16.49 -1.77 10.72
N GLN A 234 -16.47 -2.42 11.89
CA GLN A 234 -16.69 -1.73 13.16
C GLN A 234 -15.67 -0.60 13.37
N GLY A 235 -14.40 -0.85 13.03
CA GLY A 235 -13.35 0.17 13.10
C GLY A 235 -13.63 1.38 12.21
N LEU A 236 -14.14 1.15 10.99
CA LEU A 236 -14.52 2.22 10.07
C LEU A 236 -15.78 2.97 10.51
N GLU A 237 -16.79 2.27 11.03
CA GLU A 237 -18.00 2.90 11.54
C GLU A 237 -17.71 3.77 12.77
N ASN A 238 -16.83 3.32 13.66
CA ASN A 238 -16.33 4.14 14.77
C ASN A 238 -15.60 5.38 14.27
N LYS A 239 -14.72 5.25 13.26
CA LYS A 239 -14.04 6.40 12.65
C LYS A 239 -15.01 7.35 11.95
N LEU A 240 -16.03 6.82 11.26
CA LEU A 240 -17.07 7.63 10.62
C LEU A 240 -17.81 8.45 11.69
N GLN A 241 -18.20 7.83 12.80
CA GLN A 241 -18.81 8.55 13.92
C GLN A 241 -17.88 9.63 14.48
N GLN A 242 -16.60 9.36 14.65
CA GLN A 242 -15.62 10.37 15.07
C GLN A 242 -15.57 11.58 14.12
N THR A 243 -15.69 11.36 12.80
CA THR A 243 -15.75 12.49 11.86
C THR A 243 -17.02 13.32 12.03
N VAL A 244 -18.15 12.70 12.38
CA VAL A 244 -19.41 13.39 12.69
C VAL A 244 -19.29 14.18 13.99
N ASP A 245 -18.69 13.58 15.02
CA ASP A 245 -18.47 14.21 16.33
C ASP A 245 -17.55 15.44 16.22
N GLN A 246 -16.67 15.47 15.20
CA GLN A 246 -15.83 16.62 14.84
C GLN A 246 -16.55 17.65 13.94
N GLY A 247 -17.86 17.51 13.72
CA GLY A 247 -18.66 18.43 12.89
C GLY A 247 -18.71 18.07 11.40
N GLY A 248 -18.18 16.92 11.00
CA GLY A 248 -18.19 16.45 9.62
C GLY A 248 -19.59 16.09 9.09
N ASN A 249 -19.92 16.53 7.88
CA ASN A 249 -21.17 16.23 7.20
C ASN A 249 -20.94 16.23 5.67
N ALA A 250 -21.01 15.06 5.04
CA ALA A 250 -20.77 14.93 3.59
C ALA A 250 -21.75 15.77 2.74
N ASP A 251 -23.02 15.87 3.13
CA ASP A 251 -24.05 16.61 2.36
C ASP A 251 -23.75 18.11 2.31
N LYS A 252 -23.22 18.67 3.40
CA LYS A 252 -22.74 20.05 3.42
C LYS A 252 -21.62 20.27 2.41
N PHE A 253 -20.66 19.34 2.32
CA PHE A 253 -19.59 19.44 1.33
C PHE A 253 -20.12 19.32 -0.10
N VAL A 254 -21.03 18.40 -0.37
CA VAL A 254 -21.65 18.21 -1.70
C VAL A 254 -22.42 19.47 -2.13
N THR A 255 -23.19 20.05 -1.22
CA THR A 255 -23.92 21.32 -1.44
C THR A 255 -22.94 22.46 -1.70
N TRP A 256 -21.87 22.56 -0.90
CA TRP A 256 -20.82 23.56 -1.08
C TRP A 256 -20.15 23.42 -2.45
N MET A 257 -19.76 22.21 -2.86
CA MET A 257 -19.18 21.93 -4.17
C MET A 257 -20.07 22.39 -5.34
N SER A 258 -21.38 22.22 -5.20
CA SER A 258 -22.38 22.63 -6.22
C SER A 258 -22.56 24.15 -6.30
N SER A 259 -22.22 24.88 -5.24
CA SER A 259 -22.35 26.34 -5.15
C SER A 259 -21.15 27.11 -5.71
N ILE A 260 -20.02 26.43 -5.95
CA ILE A 260 -18.79 27.06 -6.43
C ILE A 260 -18.92 27.42 -7.90
N SER A 261 -18.79 28.71 -8.21
CA SER A 261 -18.69 29.25 -9.57
C SER A 261 -17.26 29.73 -9.85
N GLY A 262 -16.80 29.54 -11.10
CA GLY A 262 -15.38 29.69 -11.48
C GLY A 262 -14.76 31.08 -11.26
N ALA A 263 -15.55 32.14 -11.08
CA ALA A 263 -15.05 33.50 -10.92
C ALA A 263 -14.43 33.81 -9.53
N ASN A 264 -14.69 32.99 -8.50
CA ASN A 264 -14.22 33.22 -7.12
C ASN A 264 -13.66 31.97 -6.43
N GLN A 265 -13.31 30.94 -7.20
CA GLN A 265 -12.94 29.62 -6.67
C GLN A 265 -11.82 29.69 -5.63
N ASP A 266 -10.72 30.38 -5.91
CA ASP A 266 -9.54 30.38 -5.04
C ASP A 266 -9.83 31.02 -3.68
N LYS A 267 -10.61 32.11 -3.65
CA LYS A 267 -11.02 32.76 -2.39
C LYS A 267 -11.94 31.87 -1.58
N VAL A 268 -12.92 31.23 -2.24
CA VAL A 268 -13.89 30.33 -1.59
C VAL A 268 -13.19 29.09 -1.02
N VAL A 269 -12.25 28.51 -1.77
CA VAL A 269 -11.44 27.35 -1.34
C VAL A 269 -10.54 27.71 -0.16
N ALA A 270 -9.93 28.91 -0.18
CA ALA A 270 -9.12 29.37 0.94
C ALA A 270 -9.93 29.57 2.22
N THR A 271 -11.10 30.23 2.13
CA THR A 271 -11.99 30.42 3.29
C THR A 271 -12.57 29.10 3.83
N ALA A 272 -12.63 28.07 2.99
CA ALA A 272 -13.12 26.74 3.34
C ALA A 272 -12.03 25.82 3.94
N GLY A 273 -10.78 26.29 4.03
CA GLY A 273 -9.68 25.51 4.62
C GLY A 273 -8.99 24.52 3.71
N LEU A 274 -9.21 24.65 2.42
CA LEU A 274 -8.69 23.70 1.44
C LEU A 274 -7.52 24.26 0.63
N SER A 275 -6.97 25.42 1.01
CA SER A 275 -5.90 26.11 0.27
C SER A 275 -4.61 25.31 0.15
N GLU A 276 -4.31 24.44 1.12
CA GLU A 276 -3.11 23.60 1.06
C GLU A 276 -3.26 22.42 0.09
N PHE A 277 -4.48 22.04 -0.27
CA PHE A 277 -4.74 20.89 -1.14
C PHE A 277 -4.92 21.33 -2.58
N GLY A 278 -4.31 20.59 -3.51
CA GLY A 278 -4.57 20.79 -4.93
C GLY A 278 -6.06 20.67 -5.26
N TRP A 279 -6.66 21.70 -5.85
CA TRP A 279 -8.10 21.71 -6.15
C TRP A 279 -8.55 20.52 -7.02
N GLN A 280 -7.71 20.10 -7.96
CA GLN A 280 -7.98 18.93 -8.81
C GLN A 280 -8.16 17.64 -7.99
N ASN A 281 -7.47 17.52 -6.86
CA ASN A 281 -7.60 16.38 -5.96
C ASN A 281 -8.92 16.42 -5.20
N VAL A 282 -9.31 17.58 -4.68
CA VAL A 282 -10.59 17.79 -4.02
C VAL A 282 -11.76 17.46 -4.97
N VAL A 283 -11.69 17.98 -6.20
CA VAL A 283 -12.67 17.67 -7.25
C VAL A 283 -12.66 16.18 -7.61
N TRP A 284 -11.50 15.54 -7.65
CA TRP A 284 -11.39 14.10 -7.93
C TRP A 284 -12.08 13.26 -6.85
N ILE A 285 -11.87 13.59 -5.57
CA ILE A 285 -12.51 12.89 -4.43
C ILE A 285 -14.03 13.00 -4.54
N TYR A 286 -14.53 14.21 -4.78
CA TYR A 286 -15.96 14.47 -4.98
C TYR A 286 -16.53 13.62 -6.13
N LYS A 287 -15.85 13.64 -7.29
CA LYS A 287 -16.31 12.90 -8.47
C LYS A 287 -16.27 11.38 -8.28
N ASP A 288 -15.21 10.81 -7.69
CA ASP A 288 -15.14 9.35 -7.48
C ASP A 288 -16.17 8.89 -6.45
N TRP A 289 -16.47 9.72 -5.44
CA TRP A 289 -17.56 9.46 -4.51
C TRP A 289 -18.93 9.49 -5.21
N ALA A 290 -19.23 10.56 -5.96
CA ALA A 290 -20.51 10.75 -6.64
C ALA A 290 -20.79 9.68 -7.70
N LEU A 291 -19.81 9.38 -8.58
CA LEU A 291 -19.95 8.39 -9.66
C LEU A 291 -20.24 6.96 -9.18
N ARG A 292 -20.03 6.69 -7.89
CA ARG A 292 -20.09 5.36 -7.31
C ARG A 292 -21.13 5.23 -6.21
N GLN A 293 -22.01 6.23 -6.08
CA GLN A 293 -23.28 6.07 -5.37
C GLN A 293 -24.29 5.26 -6.19
N ASP A 294 -24.25 5.40 -7.53
CA ASP A 294 -25.20 4.74 -8.45
C ASP A 294 -24.96 3.23 -8.64
N LEU A 295 -23.91 2.66 -8.06
CA LEU A 295 -23.71 1.21 -8.05
C LEU A 295 -24.58 0.50 -6.99
N ASP A 296 -25.35 1.27 -6.21
CA ASP A 296 -26.38 0.80 -5.27
C ASP A 296 -27.80 0.80 -5.88
N LEU A 297 -27.97 1.08 -7.18
CA LEU A 297 -29.24 0.82 -7.88
C LEU A 297 -29.23 -0.61 -8.43
N ASP A 298 -29.77 -1.51 -7.61
CA ASP A 298 -30.31 -2.84 -7.88
C ASP A 298 -29.98 -3.51 -9.23
N ASP A 299 -29.58 -4.79 -9.14
CA ASP A 299 -29.61 -5.78 -10.22
C ASP A 299 -30.98 -5.88 -10.95
N ASP A 300 -32.01 -5.16 -10.50
CA ASP A 300 -33.34 -5.04 -11.12
C ASP A 300 -33.50 -3.89 -12.13
N ILE A 301 -32.57 -2.92 -12.24
CA ILE A 301 -32.60 -1.85 -13.26
C ILE A 301 -31.65 -2.16 -14.44
N LYS A 302 -31.34 -3.44 -14.66
CA LYS A 302 -30.81 -3.87 -15.97
C LYS A 302 -31.92 -4.24 -16.96
N ALA A 303 -33.14 -4.49 -16.47
CA ALA A 303 -34.27 -4.89 -17.31
C ALA A 303 -35.04 -3.72 -17.96
N VAL A 304 -34.77 -2.46 -17.57
CA VAL A 304 -35.51 -1.28 -18.08
C VAL A 304 -34.67 -0.44 -19.07
N LYS A 305 -33.41 -0.82 -19.33
CA LYS A 305 -32.60 -0.20 -20.39
C LYS A 305 -32.57 -0.98 -21.70
N ASP A 306 -33.18 -2.17 -21.73
CA ASP A 306 -33.34 -3.01 -22.93
C ASP A 306 -34.82 -3.09 -23.39
N MET A 307 -35.66 -2.14 -22.97
CA MET A 307 -36.99 -1.86 -23.54
C MET A 307 -37.05 -0.42 -24.07
#